data_AF-A0A562GN54-F1
#
_entry.id   AF-A0A562GN54-F1
#
_cell.length_a   1.000
_cell.length_b   1.000
_cell.length_c   1.000
_cell.angle_alpha   90.00
_cell.angle_beta   90.00
_cell.angle_gamma   90.00
#
_symmetry.space_group_name_H-M   'P 1'
#
loop_
_entity.id
_entity.type
_entity.pdbx_description
1 polymer ?
#
loop_
_entity_poly.entity_id
_entity_poly.type
_entity_poly.pdbx_seq_one_letter_code
_entity_poly.pdbx_strand_id
1 'polypeptide(L)'
;MMQLCQKDKERVLNAIKSGHIDAADLSLPNLIDTIVLTMKQKNLLAPLEDCLEDKRSDNKKIPFEILLTLAITAKLKLKFLSL
;
A
#
# COMPACT_ATOMS: atom_id res chain seq x y z
N MET A 1 11.71 9.86 -13.38
CA MET A 1 11.01 8.79 -14.12
C MET A 1 9.51 8.86 -13.86
N MET A 2 8.77 9.74 -14.55
CA MET A 2 7.31 9.85 -14.44
C MET A 2 6.58 9.66 -15.78
N GLN A 3 7.32 9.34 -16.87
CA GLN A 3 6.75 9.25 -18.22
C GLN A 3 6.37 7.83 -18.65
N LEU A 4 6.89 6.78 -18.01
CA LEU A 4 6.50 5.40 -18.33
C LEU A 4 5.11 5.02 -17.76
N CYS A 5 4.62 5.74 -16.75
CA CYS A 5 3.42 5.37 -15.99
C CYS A 5 2.08 5.78 -16.64
N GLN A 6 2.08 6.53 -17.75
CA GLN A 6 0.83 6.89 -18.43
C GLN A 6 0.30 5.78 -19.33
N LYS A 7 1.16 4.87 -19.82
CA LYS A 7 0.80 3.90 -20.85
C LYS A 7 0.16 2.61 -20.33
N ASP A 8 0.33 2.27 -19.06
CA ASP A 8 -0.08 0.97 -18.50
C ASP A 8 -1.11 1.05 -17.36
N LYS A 9 -1.76 2.20 -17.13
CA LYS A 9 -2.76 2.33 -16.04
C LYS A 9 -3.91 1.35 -16.16
N GLU A 10 -4.42 1.11 -17.37
CA GLU A 10 -5.49 0.13 -17.60
C GLU A 10 -5.03 -1.31 -17.37
N ARG A 11 -3.80 -1.62 -17.79
CA ARG A 11 -3.21 -2.94 -17.61
C ARG A 11 -2.97 -3.25 -16.13
N VAL A 12 -2.44 -2.28 -15.39
CA VAL A 12 -2.28 -2.32 -13.93
C VAL A 12 -3.65 -2.47 -13.26
N LEU A 13 -4.65 -1.69 -13.67
CA LEU A 13 -5.99 -1.78 -13.09
C LEU A 13 -6.65 -3.14 -13.33
N ASN A 14 -6.51 -3.70 -14.54
CA ASN A 14 -7.04 -5.02 -14.89
C ASN A 14 -6.30 -6.13 -14.14
N ALA A 15 -4.97 -6.03 -14.01
CA ALA A 15 -4.16 -6.96 -13.22
C ALA A 15 -4.53 -6.94 -11.73
N ILE A 16 -4.80 -5.76 -11.15
CA ILE A 16 -5.30 -5.63 -9.78
C ILE A 16 -6.69 -6.27 -9.65
N LYS A 17 -7.61 -6.00 -10.59
CA LYS A 17 -8.97 -6.56 -10.59
C LYS A 17 -8.99 -8.09 -10.74
N SER A 18 -8.08 -8.64 -11.54
CA SER A 18 -7.94 -10.09 -11.72
C SER A 18 -7.14 -10.78 -10.60
N GLY A 19 -6.69 -10.03 -9.58
CA GLY A 19 -5.87 -10.55 -8.49
C GLY A 19 -4.42 -10.86 -8.87
N HIS A 20 -4.00 -10.52 -10.09
CA HIS A 20 -2.65 -10.73 -10.61
C HIS A 20 -1.77 -9.51 -10.27
N ILE A 21 -1.58 -9.27 -8.98
CA ILE A 21 -0.94 -8.04 -8.53
C ILE A 21 0.56 -8.04 -8.90
N ASP A 22 1.20 -9.20 -9.05
CA ASP A 22 2.61 -9.31 -9.49
C ASP A 22 2.83 -8.72 -10.90
N ALA A 23 1.87 -8.92 -11.80
CA ALA A 23 1.88 -8.30 -13.13
C ALA A 23 1.70 -6.78 -13.05
N ALA A 24 1.01 -6.29 -12.02
CA ALA A 24 0.85 -4.86 -11.75
C ALA A 24 2.14 -4.24 -11.19
N ASP A 25 2.88 -4.94 -10.33
CA ASP A 25 4.16 -4.47 -9.75
C ASP A 25 5.28 -4.46 -10.81
N LEU A 26 5.33 -5.45 -11.70
CA LEU A 26 6.21 -5.44 -12.88
C LEU A 26 5.96 -4.23 -13.80
N SER A 27 4.70 -3.79 -13.90
CA SER A 27 4.29 -2.67 -14.74
C SER A 27 4.48 -1.31 -14.05
N LEU A 28 4.46 -1.28 -12.71
CA LEU A 28 4.69 -0.09 -11.91
C LEU A 28 5.65 -0.43 -10.75
N PRO A 29 6.97 -0.41 -10.99
CA PRO A 29 7.93 -0.55 -9.91
C PRO A 29 7.68 0.60 -8.92
N ASN A 30 7.41 0.28 -7.66
CA ASN A 30 6.88 1.15 -6.59
C ASN A 30 5.35 1.30 -6.54
N LEU A 31 4.58 0.32 -7.02
CA LEU A 31 3.12 0.30 -6.93
C LEU A 31 2.65 0.44 -5.47
N ILE A 32 3.25 -0.32 -4.56
CA ILE A 32 2.89 -0.33 -3.14
C ILE A 32 3.17 1.04 -2.51
N ASP A 33 4.35 1.62 -2.74
CA ASP A 33 4.72 2.93 -2.19
C ASP A 33 3.80 4.03 -2.74
N THR A 34 3.42 3.93 -4.03
CA THR A 34 2.48 4.85 -4.68
C THR A 34 1.08 4.74 -4.06
N ILE A 35 0.62 3.53 -3.75
CA ILE A 35 -0.67 3.30 -3.06
C ILE A 35 -0.64 3.96 -1.69
N VAL A 36 0.40 3.70 -0.88
CA VAL A 36 0.54 4.23 0.48
C VAL A 36 0.62 5.76 0.47
N LEU A 37 1.42 6.34 -0.44
CA LEU A 37 1.50 7.79 -0.61
C LEU A 37 0.16 8.40 -1.01
N THR A 38 -0.57 7.75 -1.92
CA THR A 38 -1.91 8.22 -2.34
C THR A 38 -2.92 8.10 -1.20
N MET A 39 -2.85 7.04 -0.38
CA MET A 39 -3.69 6.89 0.81
C MET A 39 -3.42 8.01 1.82
N LYS A 40 -2.15 8.35 2.03
CA LYS A 40 -1.76 9.50 2.89
C LYS A 40 -2.31 10.82 2.34
N GLN A 41 -2.13 11.10 1.05
CA GLN A 41 -2.63 12.32 0.41
C GLN A 41 -4.16 12.47 0.47
N LYS A 42 -4.88 11.34 0.45
CA LYS A 42 -6.35 11.31 0.55
C LYS A 42 -6.87 11.20 1.99
N ASN A 43 -6.00 11.28 3.00
CA ASN A 43 -6.34 11.08 4.41
C ASN A 43 -7.04 9.74 4.69
N LEU A 44 -6.74 8.70 3.92
CA LEU A 44 -7.28 7.35 4.11
C LEU A 44 -6.55 6.55 5.21
N LEU A 45 -5.50 7.13 5.81
CA LEU A 45 -4.78 6.52 6.93
C LEU A 45 -5.44 6.79 8.29
N ALA A 46 -6.03 7.97 8.47
CA ALA A 46 -6.67 8.33 9.74
C ALA A 46 -7.82 7.39 10.14
N PRO A 47 -8.74 6.98 9.23
CA PRO A 47 -9.80 6.03 9.58
C PRO A 47 -9.31 4.62 9.94
N LEU A 48 -8.05 4.28 9.62
CA LEU A 48 -7.50 2.96 9.97
C LEU A 48 -7.24 2.83 11.47
N GLU A 49 -6.93 3.94 12.14
CA GLU A 49 -6.78 3.99 13.60
C GLU A 49 -8.14 3.83 14.29
N ASP A 50 -9.23 4.36 13.72
CA ASP A 50 -10.59 4.16 14.25
C ASP A 50 -11.08 2.71 14.10
N CYS A 51 -10.59 1.98 13.10
CA CYS A 51 -10.99 0.59 12.86
C CYS A 51 -10.38 -0.41 13.85
N LEU A 52 -9.27 -0.07 14.51
CA LEU A 52 -8.47 -1.00 15.30
C LEU A 52 -8.04 -0.35 16.60
N GLU A 53 -8.36 -1.00 17.72
CA GLU A 53 -7.91 -0.53 19.04
C GLU A 53 -6.39 -0.66 19.19
N ASP A 54 -5.71 0.45 19.52
CA ASP A 54 -4.27 0.44 19.83
C ASP A 54 -4.01 -0.19 21.20
N LYS A 55 -3.66 -1.48 21.19
CA LYS A 55 -3.34 -2.27 22.40
C LYS A 55 -1.90 -2.09 22.90
N ARG A 56 -1.12 -1.18 22.31
CA ARG A 56 0.25 -0.92 22.78
C ARG A 56 0.17 -0.19 24.12
N SER A 57 1.02 -0.62 25.05
CA SER A 57 1.14 -0.03 26.39
C SER A 57 1.81 1.36 26.30
N ASP A 58 3.06 1.51 26.74
CA ASP A 58 3.69 2.83 26.86
C ASP A 58 4.52 3.23 25.63
N ASN A 59 4.77 2.30 24.71
CA ASN A 59 5.58 2.56 23.51
C ASN A 59 4.76 3.21 22.39
N LYS A 60 4.31 4.45 22.62
CA LYS A 60 3.53 5.25 21.66
C LYS A 60 4.37 6.28 20.90
N LYS A 61 5.70 6.11 20.85
CA LYS A 61 6.62 7.01 20.12
C LYS A 61 6.32 7.06 18.62
N ILE A 62 5.75 5.99 18.07
CA ILE A 62 5.35 5.90 16.66
C ILE A 62 3.81 5.96 16.61
N PRO A 63 3.23 6.90 15.84
CA PRO A 63 1.78 6.95 15.60
C PRO A 63 1.22 5.60 15.16
N PHE A 64 0.04 5.24 15.66
CA PHE A 64 -0.56 3.94 15.39
C PHE A 64 -0.90 3.76 13.90
N GLU A 65 -1.44 4.80 13.26
CA GLU A 65 -1.67 4.86 11.82
C GLU A 65 -0.44 4.48 10.99
N ILE A 66 0.76 4.95 11.37
CA ILE A 66 2.02 4.67 10.66
C ILE A 66 2.40 3.21 10.83
N LEU A 67 2.28 2.68 12.05
CA LEU A 67 2.60 1.29 12.34
C LEU A 67 1.69 0.33 11.57
N LEU A 68 0.39 0.64 11.53
CA LEU A 68 -0.59 -0.15 10.80
C LEU A 68 -0.34 -0.10 9.28
N THR A 69 -0.05 1.09 8.76
CA THR A 69 0.31 1.29 7.35
C THR A 69 1.56 0.49 6.97
N LEU A 70 2.59 0.48 7.83
CA LEU A 70 3.79 -0.34 7.66
C LEU A 70 3.48 -1.83 7.63
N ALA A 71 2.64 -2.31 8.54
CA ALA A 71 2.23 -3.72 8.59
C ALA A 71 1.49 -4.15 7.32
N ILE A 72 0.54 -3.33 6.84
CA ILE A 72 -0.20 -3.56 5.60
C ILE A 72 0.76 -3.56 4.41
N THR A 73 1.65 -2.57 4.33
CA THR A 73 2.66 -2.43 3.27
C THR A 73 3.58 -3.64 3.22
N ALA A 74 4.07 -4.09 4.38
CA ALA A 74 4.92 -5.28 4.49
C ALA A 74 4.16 -6.55 4.08
N LYS A 75 2.89 -6.69 4.50
CA LYS A 75 2.06 -7.84 4.13
C LYS A 75 1.78 -7.89 2.64
N LEU A 76 1.50 -6.73 2.02
CA LEU A 76 1.40 -6.60 0.58
C LEU A 76 2.71 -7.06 -0.04
N LYS A 77 3.84 -6.45 0.32
CA LYS A 77 5.17 -6.73 -0.26
C LYS A 77 5.62 -8.19 -0.13
N LEU A 78 5.32 -8.86 0.98
CA LEU A 78 5.59 -10.28 1.14
C LEU A 78 4.73 -11.16 0.24
N LYS A 79 3.46 -10.78 0.01
CA LYS A 79 2.55 -11.51 -0.87
C LYS A 79 2.96 -11.40 -2.35
N PHE A 80 3.63 -10.31 -2.72
CA PHE A 80 4.26 -10.13 -4.03
C PHE A 80 5.58 -10.91 -4.21
N LEU A 81 6.27 -11.25 -3.12
CA LEU A 81 7.59 -11.91 -3.17
C LEU A 81 7.51 -13.44 -3.02
N SER A 82 6.35 -13.99 -2.64
CA SER A 82 6.15 -15.41 -2.31
C SER A 82 5.43 -16.22 -3.39
N LEU A 83 5.40 -15.74 -4.63
CA LEU A 83 4.83 -16.39 -5.82
C LEU A 83 5.84 -16.31 -6.97
#